data_AF-A0A9X1QE13-F1
#
_entry.id   AF-A0A9X1QE13-F1
#
_cell.length_a   1.000
_cell.length_b   1.000
_cell.length_c   1.000
_cell.angle_alpha   90.00
_cell.angle_beta   90.00
_cell.angle_gamma   90.00
#
_symmetry.space_group_name_H-M   'P 1'
#
loop_
_entity.id
_entity.type
_entity.pdbx_description
1 polymer ?
#
loop_
_entity_poly.entity_id
_entity_poly.type
_entity_poly.pdbx_seq_one_letter_code
_entity_poly.pdbx_strand_id
1 'polypeptide(L)' 'MMTDLKLYTKLSNLPVQQKAQVASFINNLKKDFAVTPQPNKKRQAGMAKGLIAMKDDFDNDIEGFNVFTK' A
#
# COMPACT_ATOMS: atom_id res chain seq x y z
N MET A 1 -0.22 -29.13 -7.80
CA MET A 1 -0.95 -28.01 -7.17
C MET A 1 -2.16 -28.54 -6.41
N MET A 2 -2.53 -27.91 -5.31
CA MET A 2 -3.71 -28.27 -4.54
C MET A 2 -4.95 -27.70 -5.25
N THR A 3 -5.95 -28.52 -5.54
CA THR A 3 -7.17 -28.09 -6.23
C THR A 3 -8.23 -27.62 -5.24
N ASP A 4 -9.12 -26.73 -5.66
CA ASP A 4 -10.17 -26.15 -4.79
C ASP A 4 -11.05 -27.23 -4.15
N LEU A 5 -11.35 -28.28 -4.92
CA LEU A 5 -12.11 -29.43 -4.43
C LEU A 5 -11.38 -30.14 -3.28
N LYS A 6 -10.07 -30.37 -3.41
CA LYS A 6 -9.26 -31.01 -2.35
C LYS A 6 -9.15 -30.14 -1.11
N LEU A 7 -9.15 -28.82 -1.26
CA LEU A 7 -9.17 -27.88 -0.13
C LEU A 7 -10.52 -27.93 0.60
N TYR A 8 -11.62 -27.86 -0.15
CA TYR A 8 -12.98 -27.95 0.42
C TYR A 8 -13.17 -29.24 1.21
N THR A 9 -12.79 -30.39 0.65
CA THR A 9 -12.89 -31.69 1.35
C THR A 9 -12.07 -31.72 2.64
N LYS A 10 -10.88 -31.11 2.66
CA LYS A 10 -10.08 -31.03 3.90
C LYS A 10 -10.76 -30.15 4.94
N LEU A 11 -11.31 -29.00 4.54
CA LEU A 11 -12.02 -28.08 5.43
C LEU A 11 -13.31 -28.69 5.99
N SER A 12 -14.06 -29.44 5.17
CA SER A 12 -15.31 -30.08 5.59
C SER A 12 -15.08 -31.16 6.65
N ASN A 13 -13.95 -31.88 6.57
CA ASN A 13 -13.60 -32.99 7.45
C ASN A 13 -12.99 -32.56 8.80
N LEU A 14 -12.76 -31.25 9.01
CA LEU A 14 -12.23 -30.76 10.28
C LEU A 14 -13.27 -30.83 11.42
N PRO A 15 -12.83 -31.12 12.65
CA PRO A 15 -13.64 -30.91 13.86
C PRO A 15 -14.10 -29.46 14.02
N VAL A 16 -15.23 -29.27 14.70
CA VAL A 16 -15.86 -27.94 14.90
C VAL A 16 -14.88 -26.91 15.50
N GLN A 17 -14.07 -27.32 16.47
CA GLN A 17 -13.07 -26.45 17.10
C GLN A 17 -12.01 -25.95 16.10
N GLN A 18 -11.55 -26.82 15.20
CA GLN A 18 -10.54 -26.48 14.21
C GLN A 18 -11.12 -25.63 13.08
N LYS A 19 -12.38 -25.85 12.71
CA LYS A 19 -13.09 -24.98 11.75
C LYS A 19 -13.15 -23.53 12.23
N ALA A 20 -13.36 -23.30 13.53
CA ALA A 20 -13.36 -21.96 14.11
C ALA A 20 -11.98 -21.28 13.99
N GLN A 21 -10.89 -22.01 14.25
CA GLN A 21 -9.53 -21.50 14.08
C GLN A 21 -9.21 -21.16 12.62
N VAL A 22 -9.59 -22.03 11.69
CA VAL A 22 -9.39 -21.80 10.25
C VAL A 22 -10.23 -20.62 9.75
N ALA A 23 -11.46 -20.45 10.24
CA ALA A 23 -12.29 -19.29 9.92
C ALA A 23 -11.62 -17.99 10.39
N SER A 24 -11.07 -17.97 11.61
CA SER A 24 -10.30 -16.83 12.13
C SER A 24 -9.07 -16.53 11.25
N PHE A 25 -8.33 -17.56 10.85
CA PHE A 25 -7.18 -17.43 9.96
C PHE A 25 -7.56 -16.85 8.59
N ILE A 26 -8.62 -17.36 7.95
CA ILE A 26 -9.12 -16.83 6.67
C ILE A 26 -9.51 -15.35 6.80
N ASN A 27 -10.16 -14.99 7.91
CA ASN A 27 -10.53 -13.60 8.18
C ASN A 27 -9.30 -12.70 8.36
N ASN A 28 -8.21 -13.20 8.92
CA ASN A 28 -6.96 -12.46 9.04
C ASN A 28 -6.23 -12.32 7.70
N LEU A 29 -6.18 -13.39 6.89
CA LEU A 29 -5.65 -13.30 5.52
C LEU A 29 -6.38 -12.21 4.72
N LYS A 30 -7.71 -12.12 4.84
CA LYS A 30 -8.47 -11.05 4.18
C LYS A 30 -8.09 -9.65 4.66
N LYS A 31 -7.63 -9.47 5.91
CA LYS A 31 -7.17 -8.18 6.43
C LYS A 31 -5.78 -7.82 5.93
N ASP A 32 -4.91 -8.82 5.78
CA ASP A 32 -3.54 -8.64 5.31
C ASP A 32 -3.48 -8.37 3.80
N PHE A 33 -4.40 -8.98 3.03
CA PHE A 33 -4.49 -8.83 1.57
C PHE A 33 -5.57 -7.84 1.11
N ALA A 34 -6.52 -7.45 1.97
CA ALA A 34 -7.24 -6.22 1.74
C ALA A 34 -6.16 -5.15 1.85
N VAL A 35 -5.75 -4.63 0.68
CA VAL A 35 -5.00 -3.40 0.55
C VAL A 35 -5.74 -2.38 1.39
N THR A 36 -5.36 -2.25 2.66
CA THR A 36 -5.72 -1.09 3.44
C THR A 36 -5.09 0.00 2.59
N PRO A 37 -5.88 0.90 1.99
CA PRO A 37 -5.29 2.02 1.28
C PRO A 37 -4.38 2.64 2.35
N GLN A 38 -3.06 2.54 2.16
CA GLN A 38 -2.08 3.18 3.04
C GLN A 38 -2.67 4.56 3.29
N PRO A 39 -3.06 4.88 4.54
CA PRO A 39 -3.90 6.04 4.79
C PRO A 39 -3.16 7.19 4.14
N ASN A 40 -3.72 7.70 3.03
CA ASN A 40 -3.04 8.55 2.06
C ASN A 40 -2.18 9.51 2.87
N LYS A 41 -0.86 9.25 2.96
CA LYS A 41 -0.06 9.80 4.07
C LYS A 41 -0.18 11.31 3.91
N LYS A 42 -0.99 11.93 4.77
CA LYS A 42 -1.46 13.30 4.51
C LYS A 42 -0.20 14.15 4.39
N ARG A 43 -0.09 14.91 3.29
CA ARG A 43 1.07 15.77 3.08
C ARG A 43 1.21 16.67 4.30
N GLN A 44 2.33 16.56 5.00
CA GLN A 44 2.63 17.38 6.16
C GLN A 44 3.53 18.52 5.70
N ALA A 45 3.07 19.76 5.89
CA ALA A 45 3.87 20.94 5.58
C ALA A 45 5.12 20.96 6.48
N GLY A 46 6.26 21.39 5.90
CA GLY A 46 7.49 21.60 6.65
C GLY A 46 8.32 20.35 6.98
N MET A 47 8.01 19.16 6.44
CA MET A 47 8.84 17.96 6.66
C MET A 47 10.30 18.13 6.22
N ALA A 48 10.56 18.98 5.23
CA ALA A 48 11.90 19.29 4.73
C ALA A 48 12.37 20.71 5.11
N LYS A 49 11.73 21.35 6.10
CA LYS A 49 12.12 22.70 6.53
C LYS A 49 13.57 22.69 7.03
N GLY A 50 14.39 23.57 6.49
CA GLY A 50 15.82 23.68 6.83
C GLY A 50 16.73 22.67 6.13
N LEU A 51 16.17 21.75 5.32
CA LEU A 51 16.95 20.81 4.50
C LEU A 51 17.14 21.28 3.05
N ILE A 52 16.37 22.29 2.61
CA ILE A 52 16.44 22.85 1.27
C ILE A 52 17.12 24.21 1.37
N ALA A 53 18.27 24.34 0.72
CA ALA A 53 18.91 25.64 0.46
C ALA A 53 18.52 26.08 -0.96
N MET A 54 17.91 27.26 -1.08
CA MET A 54 17.69 27.87 -2.40
C MET A 54 18.99 28.51 -2.86
N LYS A 55 19.29 28.35 -4.15
CA LYS A 55 20.34 29.10 -4.81
C LYS A 55 19.83 30.47 -5.20
N ASP A 56 20.74 31.41 -5.39
CA ASP A 56 20.41 32.79 -5.77
C ASP A 56 19.80 32.89 -7.18
N ASP A 57 19.99 31.87 -8.02
CA ASP A 57 19.46 31.77 -9.38
C ASP A 57 18.15 30.98 -9.47
N PHE A 58 17.47 30.70 -8.36
CA PHE A 58 16.24 29.88 -8.36
C PHE A 58 15.12 30.45 -9.24
N ASP A 59 14.99 31.78 -9.28
CA ASP A 59 13.97 32.46 -10.09
C ASP A 59 14.43 32.73 -11.53
N ASN A 60 15.67 32.37 -11.89
CA ASN A 60 16.15 32.57 -13.25
C ASN A 60 15.50 31.58 -14.20
N ASP A 61 15.29 32.01 -15.44
CA ASP A 61 14.80 31.13 -16.50
C ASP A 61 15.75 29.95 -16.70
N ILE A 62 15.16 28.76 -16.83
CA ILE A 62 15.94 27.56 -17.17
C ILE A 62 16.31 27.66 -18.65
N GLU A 63 17.61 27.65 -18.95
CA GLU A 63 18.11 27.73 -20.31
C GLU A 63 17.49 26.62 -21.19
N GLY A 64 16.97 27.01 -22.36
CA GLY A 64 16.28 26.11 -23.28
C GLY A 64 14.80 25.86 -22.96
N PHE A 65 14.30 26.31 -21.80
CA PHE A 65 12.89 26.17 -21.45
C PHE A 65 11.99 27.29 -22.01
N ASN A 66 12.60 28.36 -22.53
CA ASN A 66 11.95 29.53 -23.15
C ASN A 66 11.02 29.19 -24.33
N VAL A 67 11.17 28.01 -24.93
CA VAL A 67 10.33 27.53 -26.04
C VAL A 67 8.94 27.09 -25.54
N PHE A 68 8.80 26.79 -24.26
CA PHE A 68 7.58 26.21 -23.66
C PHE A 68 6.78 27.17 -22.77
N THR A 69 7.24 28.41 -22.58
CA THR A 69 6.62 29.43 -21.72
C THR A 69 5.87 30.54 -22.48
N LYS A 70 5.59 30.34 -23.78
CA LYS A 70 4.77 31.25 -24.60
C LYS A 70 3.27 30.99 -24.52
#